data_AF-A0A554X0S7-F1
#
_entry.id   AF-A0A554X0S7-F1
#
_cell.length_a   1.000
_cell.length_b   1.000
_cell.length_c   1.000
_cell.angle_alpha   90.00
_cell.angle_beta   90.00
_cell.angle_gamma   90.00
#
_symmetry.space_group_name_H-M   'P 1'
#
loop_
_entity.id
_entity.type
_entity.pdbx_description
1 polymer ?
#
loop_
_entity_poly.entity_id
_entity_poly.type
_entity_poly.pdbx_seq_one_letter_code
_entity_poly.pdbx_strand_id
1 'polypeptide(L)'
;MSERHLHQDMTEAERRLSNLVMLGQVAELDASRARVRVQAGPILTAWLPFATVRAGPDRTWHAPEPGEQVVLVAPGGDLNQAVVVGSLYRDAYPPPADSADISRTAWKDGAVMEYDRAQHHWRLSVPSGGKIVLEIGPSKIEMTDAGIRLTAPRIDLN
;
A
#
# COMPACT_ATOMS: atom_id res chain seq x y z
N MET A 1 4.03 23.95 42.23
CA MET A 1 3.03 23.39 41.30
C MET A 1 1.89 22.83 42.13
N SER A 2 0.63 23.20 41.84
CA SER A 2 -0.53 22.67 42.55
C SER A 2 -0.80 21.23 42.09
N GLU A 3 -1.19 20.31 42.97
CA GLU A 3 -1.53 18.90 42.64
C GLU A 3 -2.50 18.77 41.47
N ARG A 4 -3.38 19.77 41.30
CA ARG A 4 -4.36 19.84 40.21
C ARG A 4 -3.70 20.04 38.83
N HIS A 5 -2.58 20.75 38.76
CA HIS A 5 -1.79 20.90 37.51
C HIS A 5 -1.03 19.61 37.19
N LEU A 6 -0.47 18.94 38.20
CA LEU A 6 0.26 17.69 38.01
C LEU A 6 -0.63 16.58 37.43
N HIS A 7 -1.89 16.50 37.90
CA HIS A 7 -2.88 15.55 37.37
C HIS A 7 -3.30 15.85 35.92
N GLN A 8 -3.45 17.13 35.57
CA GLN A 8 -3.77 17.55 34.20
C GLN A 8 -2.62 17.22 33.24
N ASP A 9 -1.39 17.52 33.63
CA ASP A 9 -0.19 17.23 32.84
C ASP A 9 -0.02 15.72 32.62
N MET A 10 -0.26 14.92 33.65
CA MET A 10 -0.19 13.45 33.55
C MET A 10 -1.26 12.87 32.63
N THR A 11 -2.50 13.38 32.71
CA THR A 11 -3.61 12.94 31.84
C THR A 11 -3.33 13.29 30.37
N GLU A 12 -2.81 14.48 30.10
CA GLU A 12 -2.45 14.89 28.73
C GLU A 12 -1.27 14.09 28.18
N ALA A 13 -0.27 13.78 29.03
CA ALA A 13 0.85 12.92 28.66
C ALA A 13 0.38 11.49 28.31
N GLU A 14 -0.50 10.90 29.13
CA GLU A 14 -1.10 9.58 28.87
C GLU A 14 -1.91 9.58 27.57
N ARG A 15 -2.68 10.64 27.31
CA ARG A 15 -3.43 10.79 26.06
C ARG A 15 -2.49 10.87 24.84
N ARG A 16 -1.43 11.67 24.92
CA ARG A 16 -0.45 11.78 23.83
C ARG A 16 0.30 10.48 23.60
N LEU A 17 0.70 9.79 24.67
CA LEU A 17 1.35 8.49 24.59
C LEU A 17 0.44 7.46 23.91
N SER A 18 -0.84 7.44 24.28
CA SER A 18 -1.85 6.54 23.68
C SER A 18 -2.09 6.83 22.19
N ASN A 19 -1.89 8.07 21.76
CA ASN A 19 -2.08 8.49 20.38
C ASN A 19 -0.84 8.28 19.49
N LEU A 20 0.33 7.96 20.06
CA LEU A 20 1.58 7.84 19.29
C LEU A 20 1.48 6.82 18.16
N VAL A 21 0.83 5.68 18.43
CA VAL A 21 0.60 4.61 17.45
C VAL A 21 -0.83 4.15 17.57
N MET A 22 -1.58 4.21 16.48
CA MET A 22 -2.97 3.76 16.43
C MET A 22 -3.20 2.81 15.27
N LEU A 23 -4.18 1.94 15.42
CA LEU A 23 -4.71 1.14 14.32
C LEU A 23 -6.00 1.79 13.81
N GLY A 24 -6.22 1.73 12.51
CA GLY A 24 -7.45 2.23 11.90
C GLY A 24 -7.73 1.62 10.54
N GLN A 25 -8.87 1.98 9.97
CA GLN A 25 -9.28 1.55 8.65
C GLN A 25 -9.36 2.76 7.72
N VAL A 26 -8.80 2.67 6.51
CA VAL A 26 -8.97 3.72 5.51
C VAL A 26 -10.45 3.89 5.20
N ALA A 27 -10.96 5.10 5.35
CA ALA A 27 -12.34 5.48 5.08
C ALA A 27 -12.47 6.15 3.71
N GLU A 28 -11.52 7.01 3.35
CA GLU A 28 -11.51 7.77 2.11
C GLU A 28 -10.10 7.89 1.53
N LEU A 29 -9.99 7.91 0.20
CA LEU A 29 -8.75 8.11 -0.55
C LEU A 29 -8.88 9.33 -1.46
N ASP A 30 -7.96 10.29 -1.31
CA ASP A 30 -7.67 11.32 -2.31
C ASP A 30 -6.36 10.96 -3.01
N ALA A 31 -6.50 10.20 -4.11
CA ALA A 31 -5.38 9.76 -4.92
C ALA A 31 -4.63 10.93 -5.56
N SER A 32 -5.32 12.03 -5.89
CA SER A 32 -4.70 13.20 -6.54
C SER A 32 -3.71 13.94 -5.63
N ARG A 33 -3.93 13.86 -4.30
CA ARG A 33 -3.09 14.51 -3.30
C ARG A 33 -2.23 13.55 -2.49
N ALA A 34 -2.31 12.24 -2.77
CA ALA A 34 -1.66 11.20 -1.98
C ALA A 34 -2.03 11.32 -0.49
N ARG A 35 -3.34 11.36 -0.20
CA ARG A 35 -3.88 11.49 1.15
C ARG A 35 -5.00 10.49 1.39
N VAL A 36 -5.13 10.06 2.64
CA VAL A 36 -6.26 9.25 3.11
C VAL A 36 -6.88 9.82 4.37
N ARG A 37 -8.16 9.52 4.60
CA ARG A 37 -8.79 9.64 5.91
C ARG A 37 -8.94 8.26 6.51
N VAL A 38 -8.69 8.14 7.80
CA VAL A 38 -8.68 6.86 8.51
C VAL A 38 -9.65 6.93 9.68
N GLN A 39 -10.48 5.91 9.81
CA GLN A 39 -11.29 5.67 11.00
C GLN A 39 -10.44 4.93 12.04
N ALA A 40 -10.02 5.62 13.10
CA ALA A 40 -9.23 5.07 14.20
C ALA A 40 -10.05 5.13 15.50
N GLY A 41 -10.67 4.00 15.86
CA GLY A 41 -11.64 3.96 16.96
C GLY A 41 -12.82 4.92 16.69
N PRO A 42 -13.17 5.84 17.60
CA PRO A 42 -14.24 6.82 17.38
C PRO A 42 -13.83 8.01 16.52
N ILE A 43 -12.56 8.12 16.12
CA ILE A 43 -12.01 9.30 15.43
C ILE A 43 -11.93 9.05 13.93
N LEU A 44 -12.52 9.95 13.14
CA LEU A 44 -12.21 10.06 11.72
C LEU A 44 -11.14 11.16 11.54
N THR A 45 -9.98 10.79 11.01
CA THR A 45 -8.84 11.71 10.89
C THR A 45 -9.11 12.83 9.87
N ALA A 46 -8.26 13.87 9.93
CA ALA A 46 -8.03 14.74 8.79
C ALA A 46 -7.38 13.97 7.63
N TRP A 47 -7.09 14.66 6.52
CA TRP A 47 -6.35 14.09 5.39
C TRP A 47 -4.88 13.87 5.75
N LEU A 48 -4.50 12.61 5.94
CA LEU A 48 -3.16 12.20 6.33
C LEU A 48 -2.35 11.73 5.11
N PRO A 49 -1.04 12.02 5.05
CA PRO A 49 -0.15 11.34 4.11
C PRO A 49 -0.02 9.86 4.47
N PHE A 50 0.29 9.04 3.47
CA PHE A 50 0.68 7.65 3.65
C PHE A 50 2.10 7.42 3.17
N ALA A 51 2.83 6.57 3.88
CA ALA A 51 4.18 6.16 3.56
C ALA A 51 4.19 5.27 2.31
N THR A 52 5.31 5.30 1.60
CA THR A 52 5.60 4.46 0.44
C THR A 52 7.03 3.95 0.57
N VAL A 53 7.39 2.91 -0.17
CA VAL A 53 8.74 2.30 -0.07
C VAL A 53 9.84 3.31 -0.39
N ARG A 54 9.63 4.19 -1.39
CA ARG A 54 10.57 5.26 -1.78
C ARG A 54 9.81 6.53 -2.20
N ALA A 55 10.30 7.70 -1.78
CA ALA A 55 9.71 9.01 -2.09
C ALA A 55 10.78 10.07 -2.44
N GLY A 56 11.83 9.67 -3.15
CA GLY A 56 12.92 10.55 -3.59
C GLY A 56 12.94 10.72 -5.12
N PRO A 57 14.13 10.81 -5.74
CA PRO A 57 14.27 10.71 -7.20
C PRO A 57 13.64 9.42 -7.74
N ASP A 58 13.87 8.30 -7.05
CA ASP A 58 13.07 7.09 -7.21
C ASP A 58 11.82 7.18 -6.32
N ARG A 59 10.67 6.81 -6.88
CA ARG A 59 9.38 6.89 -6.19
C ARG A 59 8.49 5.70 -6.52
N THR A 60 7.77 5.20 -5.51
CA THR A 60 6.80 4.11 -5.65
C THR A 60 5.38 4.60 -5.38
N TRP A 61 4.41 4.04 -6.10
CA TRP A 61 3.00 4.35 -5.94
C TRP A 61 2.17 3.08 -5.78
N HIS A 62 1.53 2.94 -4.63
CA HIS A 62 0.54 1.91 -4.33
C HIS A 62 -0.31 2.45 -3.18
N ALA A 63 -1.37 3.18 -3.53
CA ALA A 63 -2.18 3.89 -2.54
C ALA A 63 -3.04 2.90 -1.75
N PRO A 64 -3.17 3.08 -0.42
CA PRO A 64 -4.09 2.28 0.36
C PRO A 64 -5.55 2.65 0.04
N GLU A 65 -6.43 1.67 0.02
CA GLU A 65 -7.82 1.83 -0.43
C GLU A 65 -8.83 1.81 0.74
N PRO A 66 -10.03 2.39 0.57
CA PRO A 66 -11.10 2.25 1.56
C PRO A 66 -11.35 0.79 1.96
N GLY A 67 -11.37 0.53 3.26
CA GLY A 67 -11.50 -0.82 3.81
C GLY A 67 -10.19 -1.41 4.34
N GLU A 68 -9.04 -0.90 3.90
CA GLU A 68 -7.73 -1.41 4.29
C GLU A 68 -7.39 -1.06 5.76
N GLN A 69 -6.90 -2.05 6.52
CA GLN A 69 -6.45 -1.86 7.88
C GLN A 69 -5.02 -1.30 7.87
N VAL A 70 -4.78 -0.22 8.60
CA VAL A 70 -3.52 0.52 8.58
C VAL A 70 -3.02 0.88 9.98
N VAL A 71 -1.72 1.17 10.05
CA VAL A 71 -1.05 1.72 11.24
C VAL A 71 -0.82 3.21 11.05
N LEU A 72 -1.24 4.01 12.03
CA LEU A 72 -0.96 5.44 12.10
C LEU A 72 0.15 5.68 13.12
N VAL A 73 1.07 6.59 12.79
CA VAL A 73 2.04 7.13 13.74
C VAL A 73 1.83 8.63 13.84
N ALA A 74 1.62 9.14 15.05
CA ALA A 74 1.38 10.54 15.34
C ALA A 74 2.54 11.14 16.14
N PRO A 75 3.47 11.87 15.50
CA PRO A 75 4.58 12.52 16.20
C PRO A 75 4.07 13.39 17.35
N GLY A 76 4.59 13.15 18.57
CA GLY A 76 4.17 13.86 19.78
C GLY A 76 2.72 13.60 20.23
N GLY A 77 2.04 12.59 19.65
CA GLY A 77 0.64 12.26 19.94
C GLY A 77 -0.38 13.19 19.29
N ASP A 78 0.05 14.05 18.34
CA ASP A 78 -0.83 14.92 17.57
C ASP A 78 -1.35 14.22 16.31
N LEU A 79 -2.62 13.83 16.35
CA LEU A 79 -3.29 13.14 15.24
C LEU A 79 -3.41 13.99 13.97
N ASN A 80 -3.28 15.32 14.05
CA ASN A 80 -3.27 16.17 12.86
C ASN A 80 -1.95 16.06 12.07
N GLN A 81 -0.88 15.59 12.72
CA GLN A 81 0.41 15.32 12.09
C GLN A 81 0.65 13.83 11.85
N ALA A 82 -0.38 13.01 12.02
CA ALA A 82 -0.25 11.59 11.84
C ALA A 82 0.07 11.22 10.39
N VAL A 83 0.78 10.11 10.24
CA VAL A 83 1.13 9.51 8.96
C VAL A 83 0.71 8.04 8.99
N VAL A 84 0.14 7.56 7.90
CA VAL A 84 -0.09 6.11 7.72
C VAL A 84 1.23 5.46 7.34
N VAL A 85 1.73 4.49 8.10
CA VAL A 85 3.08 3.92 7.92
C VAL A 85 3.09 2.46 7.46
N GLY A 86 1.93 1.84 7.28
CA GLY A 86 1.83 0.48 6.79
C GLY A 86 0.42 -0.08 6.85
N SER A 87 0.28 -1.28 6.31
CA SER A 87 -0.98 -2.00 6.18
C SER A 87 -0.93 -3.33 6.93
N LEU A 88 -2.06 -3.78 7.42
CA LEU A 88 -2.23 -5.05 8.13
C LEU A 88 -3.27 -5.90 7.43
N TYR A 89 -3.03 -7.21 7.36
CA TYR A 89 -4.05 -8.15 6.92
C TYR A 89 -5.22 -8.18 7.91
N ARG A 90 -6.41 -8.51 7.38
CA ARG A 90 -7.64 -8.72 8.15
C ARG A 90 -8.52 -9.75 7.47
N ASP A 91 -9.59 -10.21 8.12
CA ASP A 91 -10.47 -11.24 7.55
C ASP A 91 -11.03 -10.89 6.16
N ALA A 92 -11.32 -9.60 5.92
CA ALA A 92 -11.80 -9.13 4.61
C ALA A 92 -10.70 -9.11 3.52
N TYR A 93 -9.44 -9.03 3.93
CA TYR A 93 -8.26 -8.94 3.06
C TYR A 93 -7.12 -9.80 3.66
N PRO A 94 -7.21 -11.14 3.54
CA PRO A 94 -6.24 -12.05 4.12
C PRO A 94 -4.89 -11.99 3.36
N PRO A 95 -3.81 -12.56 3.93
CA PRO A 95 -2.54 -12.71 3.23
C PRO A 95 -2.71 -13.43 1.88
N PRO A 96 -2.06 -12.98 0.80
CA PRO A 96 -2.23 -13.57 -0.53
C PRO A 96 -1.44 -14.89 -0.72
N ALA A 97 -0.61 -15.28 0.25
CA ALA A 97 0.19 -16.50 0.27
C ALA A 97 0.43 -16.97 1.72
N ASP A 98 0.73 -18.26 1.89
CA ASP A 98 0.92 -18.94 3.17
C ASP A 98 2.27 -19.70 3.27
N SER A 99 3.17 -19.51 2.29
CA SER A 99 4.49 -20.14 2.24
C SER A 99 5.61 -19.11 2.24
N ALA A 100 6.69 -19.41 2.97
CA ALA A 100 7.91 -18.61 2.98
C ALA A 100 8.67 -18.63 1.64
N ASP A 101 8.33 -19.55 0.73
CA ASP A 101 8.95 -19.66 -0.59
C ASP A 101 8.29 -18.77 -1.64
N ILE A 102 7.15 -18.15 -1.30
CA ILE A 102 6.36 -17.32 -2.20
C ILE A 102 6.57 -15.83 -1.91
N SER A 103 6.93 -15.08 -2.94
CA SER A 103 6.77 -13.63 -2.99
C SER A 103 5.65 -13.30 -3.97
N ARG A 104 4.57 -12.68 -3.50
CA ARG A 104 3.36 -12.44 -4.31
C ARG A 104 2.79 -11.04 -4.10
N THR A 105 2.42 -10.40 -5.21
CA THR A 105 1.46 -9.29 -5.24
C THR A 105 0.19 -9.77 -5.93
N ALA A 106 -0.96 -9.57 -5.29
CA ALA A 106 -2.27 -9.86 -5.83
C ALA A 106 -3.06 -8.56 -5.96
N TRP A 107 -3.71 -8.35 -7.11
CA TRP A 107 -4.55 -7.19 -7.36
C TRP A 107 -6.03 -7.54 -7.30
N LYS A 108 -6.87 -6.54 -7.01
CA LYS A 108 -8.32 -6.68 -6.81
C LYS A 108 -9.06 -7.30 -8.00
N ASP A 109 -8.54 -7.12 -9.21
CA ASP A 109 -9.09 -7.67 -10.45
C ASP A 109 -8.72 -9.14 -10.69
N GLY A 110 -7.87 -9.72 -9.84
CA GLY A 110 -7.36 -11.08 -9.97
C GLY A 110 -6.03 -11.19 -10.72
N ALA A 111 -5.38 -10.07 -11.08
CA ALA A 111 -4.01 -10.12 -11.57
C ALA A 111 -3.05 -10.57 -10.45
N VAL A 112 -1.95 -11.23 -10.84
CA VAL A 112 -0.95 -11.77 -9.92
C VAL A 112 0.46 -11.61 -10.49
N MET A 113 1.40 -11.20 -9.65
CA MET A 113 2.84 -11.27 -9.88
C MET A 113 3.45 -12.08 -8.75
N GLU A 114 4.11 -13.18 -9.10
CA GLU A 114 4.59 -14.16 -8.13
C GLU A 114 5.96 -14.72 -8.52
N TYR A 115 6.79 -14.94 -7.50
CA TYR A 115 7.97 -15.78 -7.60
C TYR A 115 7.91 -16.88 -6.55
N ASP A 116 7.96 -18.13 -7.01
CA ASP A 116 8.11 -19.33 -6.19
C ASP A 116 9.57 -19.81 -6.26
N ARG A 117 10.31 -19.65 -5.16
CA ARG A 117 11.72 -20.05 -5.08
C ARG A 117 11.95 -21.55 -4.88
N ALA A 118 10.93 -22.31 -4.47
CA ALA A 118 11.00 -23.77 -4.39
C ALA A 118 10.83 -24.42 -5.77
N GLN A 119 10.02 -23.81 -6.65
CA GLN A 119 9.78 -24.29 -8.02
C GLN A 119 10.64 -23.59 -9.09
N HIS A 120 11.38 -22.54 -8.71
CA HIS A 120 12.09 -21.67 -9.65
C HIS A 120 11.17 -21.08 -10.73
N HIS A 121 9.96 -20.66 -10.33
CA HIS A 121 8.91 -20.26 -11.25
C HIS A 121 8.50 -18.80 -11.00
N TRP A 122 8.65 -17.97 -12.04
CA TRP A 122 8.12 -16.61 -12.06
C TRP A 122 6.83 -16.56 -12.87
N ARG A 123 5.76 -16.04 -12.28
CA ARG A 123 4.45 -15.90 -12.91
C ARG A 123 3.99 -14.45 -12.88
N LEU A 124 3.70 -13.92 -14.06
CA LEU A 124 2.91 -12.69 -14.22
C LEU A 124 1.64 -13.05 -14.98
N SER A 125 0.48 -12.84 -14.35
CA SER A 125 -0.83 -13.20 -14.88
C SER A 125 -1.76 -12.01 -14.77
N VAL A 126 -2.45 -11.69 -15.87
CA VAL A 126 -3.53 -10.71 -15.92
C VAL A 126 -4.83 -11.42 -16.31
N PRO A 127 -6.00 -11.03 -15.77
CA PRO A 127 -7.28 -11.59 -16.18
C PRO A 127 -7.57 -11.38 -17.68
N SER A 128 -8.52 -12.14 -18.21
CA SER A 128 -9.04 -11.94 -19.58
C SER A 128 -9.53 -10.50 -19.78
N GLY A 129 -9.30 -9.97 -20.98
CA GLY A 129 -9.45 -8.56 -21.33
C GLY A 129 -8.23 -7.70 -20.93
N GLY A 130 -7.25 -8.31 -20.26
CA GLY A 130 -6.02 -7.67 -19.82
C GLY A 130 -4.95 -7.57 -20.91
N LYS A 131 -3.82 -6.97 -20.52
CA LYS A 131 -2.71 -6.68 -21.42
C LYS A 131 -1.39 -6.60 -20.66
N ILE A 132 -0.37 -7.32 -21.13
CA ILE A 132 1.01 -7.21 -20.65
C ILE A 132 1.86 -6.53 -21.72
N VAL A 133 2.67 -5.56 -21.32
CA VAL A 133 3.49 -4.74 -22.21
C VAL A 133 4.91 -4.65 -21.66
N LEU A 134 5.89 -4.99 -22.49
CA LEU A 134 7.31 -4.80 -22.23
C LEU A 134 7.87 -3.85 -23.30
N GLU A 135 8.50 -2.76 -22.91
CA GLU A 135 8.90 -1.68 -23.82
C GLU A 135 10.34 -1.23 -23.58
N ILE A 136 11.07 -0.96 -24.67
CA ILE A 136 12.37 -0.28 -24.69
C ILE A 136 12.36 0.72 -25.84
N GLY A 137 12.17 2.00 -25.54
CA GLY A 137 12.01 3.04 -26.57
C GLY A 137 10.89 2.68 -27.55
N PRO A 138 11.14 2.58 -28.87
CA PRO A 138 10.13 2.20 -29.86
C PRO A 138 9.86 0.68 -29.94
N SER A 139 10.68 -0.15 -29.29
CA SER A 139 10.53 -1.61 -29.32
C SER A 139 9.57 -2.09 -28.23
N LYS A 140 8.67 -3.01 -28.56
CA LYS A 140 7.57 -3.45 -27.70
C LYS A 140 7.23 -4.93 -27.91
N ILE A 141 6.98 -5.62 -26.80
CA ILE A 141 6.27 -6.91 -26.74
C ILE A 141 4.93 -6.63 -26.07
N GLU A 142 3.84 -6.97 -26.76
CA GLU A 142 2.48 -6.80 -26.27
C GLU A 142 1.75 -8.14 -26.28
N MET A 143 1.22 -8.56 -25.14
CA MET A 143 0.44 -9.78 -24.99
C MET A 143 -0.98 -9.43 -24.54
N THR A 144 -1.97 -9.99 -25.22
CA THR A 144 -3.41 -9.85 -24.96
C THR A 144 -4.10 -11.19 -25.17
N ASP A 145 -5.39 -11.29 -24.86
CA ASP A 145 -6.23 -12.46 -25.15
C ASP A 145 -6.22 -12.86 -26.65
N ALA A 146 -6.00 -11.89 -27.55
CA ALA A 146 -5.99 -12.11 -28.99
C ALA A 146 -4.63 -12.63 -29.52
N GLY A 147 -3.59 -12.66 -28.67
CA GLY A 147 -2.26 -13.11 -29.03
C GLY A 147 -1.15 -12.12 -28.66
N ILE A 148 0.03 -12.35 -29.25
CA ILE A 148 1.26 -11.61 -28.97
C ILE A 148 1.66 -10.79 -30.20
N ARG A 149 1.95 -9.51 -30.01
CA ARG A 149 2.46 -8.59 -31.03
C ARG A 149 3.87 -8.13 -30.65
N LEU A 150 4.78 -8.26 -31.59
CA LEU A 150 6.16 -7.75 -31.50
C LEU A 150 6.29 -6.55 -32.45
N THR A 151 6.75 -5.42 -31.93
CA THR A 151 7.03 -4.21 -32.71
C THR A 151 8.46 -3.78 -32.44
N ALA A 152 9.30 -3.71 -33.45
CA ALA A 152 10.66 -3.19 -33.34
C ALA A 152 11.21 -2.85 -34.74
N PRO A 153 12.25 -1.99 -34.85
CA PRO A 153 12.97 -1.79 -36.11
C PRO A 153 13.57 -3.08 -36.70
N ARG A 154 13.89 -4.06 -35.85
CA ARG A 154 14.41 -5.38 -36.21
C ARG A 154 13.95 -6.40 -35.17
N ILE A 155 13.56 -7.59 -35.61
CA ILE A 155 13.21 -8.73 -34.75
C ILE A 155 14.06 -9.92 -35.23
N ASP A 156 14.94 -10.41 -34.36
CA ASP A 156 15.73 -11.62 -34.61
C ASP A 156 15.08 -12.80 -33.88
N LEU A 157 14.83 -13.90 -34.60
CA LEU A 157 14.34 -15.16 -34.06
C LEU A 157 15.45 -16.20 -34.27
N ASN A 158 16.09 -16.65 -33.19
CA ASN A 158 17.20 -17.61 -33.20
C ASN A 158 16.77 -18.98 -32.69
#